data_AF-A0A3D1SPC8-F1
#
_entry.id   AF-A0A3D1SPC8-F1
#
_cell.length_a   1.000
_cell.length_b   1.000
_cell.length_c   1.000
_cell.angle_alpha   90.00
_cell.angle_beta   90.00
_cell.angle_gamma   90.00
#
_symmetry.space_group_name_H-M   'P 1'
#
loop_
_entity.id
_entity.type
_entity.pdbx_description
1 polymer ?
#
loop_
_entity_poly.entity_id
_entity_poly.type
_entity_poly.pdbx_seq_one_letter_code
_entity_poly.pdbx_strand_id
1 'polypeptide(L)'
;MKKRKTKSMGEMHSTAKIVASALSKKWQTLAISTLILVMVLVGLLNVHSRSQAVHAASGDWPTYMDDNGRHGFNSAETIINPTSASNLKVHWTAPAGGGIFSQPAVVNGMVYWGSLDGYEHASTLNGTQVWQQYLGRVTQCSPLPSLGVVSSATVATETINGIPTSVVFVAGGDDHLYALNASTGSIIWHTAVGNPASNTFMWDSPLVSNNSVYIGIATDGEPNCALIPAQFVQMDVATGTIQHTFNT
;
A
#
# COMPACT_ATOMS: atom_id res chain seq x y z
N MET A 1 -26.41 47.06 -59.25
CA MET A 1 -26.19 45.68 -59.73
C MET A 1 -24.71 45.49 -60.07
N LYS A 2 -23.89 44.91 -59.17
CA LYS A 2 -22.51 44.48 -59.48
C LYS A 2 -22.17 43.27 -58.59
N LYS A 3 -21.85 42.15 -59.24
CA LYS A 3 -21.74 40.79 -58.70
C LYS A 3 -20.53 40.63 -57.76
N ARG A 4 -20.73 39.97 -56.61
CA ARG A 4 -19.67 39.41 -55.75
C ARG A 4 -19.03 38.22 -56.50
N LYS A 5 -17.73 38.29 -56.80
CA LYS A 5 -16.95 37.15 -57.31
C LYS A 5 -16.49 36.30 -56.12
N THR A 6 -17.03 35.10 -55.99
CA THR A 6 -16.49 34.02 -55.15
C THR A 6 -15.28 33.40 -55.85
N LYS A 7 -14.12 33.37 -55.19
CA LYS A 7 -12.96 32.60 -55.66
C LYS A 7 -13.28 31.11 -55.60
N SER A 8 -12.86 30.38 -56.63
CA SER A 8 -13.01 28.93 -56.74
C SER A 8 -12.07 28.19 -55.77
N MET A 9 -12.53 27.06 -55.25
CA MET A 9 -11.80 26.16 -54.34
C MET A 9 -10.46 25.65 -54.90
N GLY A 10 -10.25 25.74 -56.22
CA GLY A 10 -8.96 25.46 -56.88
C GLY A 10 -7.87 26.51 -56.64
N GLU A 11 -8.23 27.79 -56.44
CA GLU A 11 -7.24 28.86 -56.18
C GLU A 11 -6.73 28.87 -54.73
N MET A 12 -7.52 28.36 -53.78
CA MET A 12 -7.10 28.20 -52.38
C MET A 12 -6.10 27.05 -52.18
N HIS A 13 -6.21 25.97 -52.96
CA HIS A 13 -5.26 24.87 -52.91
C HIS A 13 -3.88 25.22 -53.52
N SER A 14 -3.85 26.12 -54.51
CA SER A 14 -2.61 26.59 -55.12
C SER A 14 -1.82 27.52 -54.18
N THR A 15 -2.51 28.39 -53.44
CA THR A 15 -1.87 29.32 -52.48
C THR A 15 -1.33 28.62 -51.23
N ALA A 16 -1.96 27.55 -50.74
CA ALA A 16 -1.43 26.77 -49.62
C ALA A 16 -0.15 25.98 -49.96
N LYS A 17 -0.01 25.49 -51.21
CA LYS A 17 1.20 24.80 -51.66
C LYS A 17 2.39 25.74 -51.88
N ILE A 18 2.14 26.99 -52.28
CA ILE A 18 3.20 27.98 -52.53
C ILE A 18 3.81 28.51 -51.22
N VAL A 19 3.03 28.59 -50.14
CA VAL A 19 3.57 29.00 -48.82
C VAL A 19 4.38 27.87 -48.16
N ALA A 20 4.04 26.61 -48.41
CA ALA A 20 4.79 25.46 -47.89
C ALA A 20 6.15 25.22 -48.57
N SER A 21 6.38 25.75 -49.79
CA SER A 21 7.64 25.56 -50.54
C SER A 21 8.63 26.73 -50.46
N ALA A 22 8.36 27.77 -49.66
CA ALA A 22 9.17 28.99 -49.60
C ALA A 22 10.09 29.10 -48.35
N LEU A 23 10.13 28.08 -47.49
CA LEU A 23 11.10 28.01 -46.40
C LEU A 23 12.35 27.30 -46.91
N SER A 24 13.46 28.01 -46.98
CA SER A 24 14.73 27.40 -47.41
C SER A 24 15.06 26.21 -46.50
N LYS A 25 15.77 25.20 -47.03
CA LYS A 25 16.15 23.98 -46.28
C LYS A 25 16.74 24.30 -44.90
N LYS A 26 17.42 25.44 -44.74
CA LYS A 26 17.97 25.94 -43.46
C LYS A 26 16.90 26.20 -42.40
N TRP A 27 15.74 26.76 -42.78
CA TRP A 27 14.64 27.03 -41.86
C TRP A 27 13.85 25.78 -41.50
N GLN A 28 13.76 24.80 -42.41
CA GLN A 28 13.19 23.48 -42.12
C GLN A 28 14.05 22.69 -41.15
N THR A 29 15.38 22.69 -41.34
CA THR A 29 16.30 22.05 -40.39
C THR A 29 16.27 22.74 -39.03
N LEU A 30 16.17 24.07 -38.99
CA LEU A 30 16.10 24.80 -37.72
C LEU A 30 14.82 24.47 -36.95
N ALA A 31 13.67 24.40 -37.63
CA ALA A 31 12.38 24.04 -37.04
C ALA A 31 12.34 22.60 -36.51
N ILE A 32 12.94 21.65 -37.23
CA ILE A 32 13.04 20.25 -36.78
C ILE A 32 13.96 20.14 -35.57
N SER A 33 15.10 20.84 -35.57
CA SER A 33 16.04 20.85 -34.44
C SER A 33 15.43 21.47 -33.18
N THR A 34 14.64 22.55 -33.29
CA THR A 34 13.92 23.11 -32.14
C THR A 34 12.80 22.20 -31.66
N LEU A 35 12.08 21.50 -32.56
CA LEU A 35 11.05 20.54 -32.16
C LEU A 35 11.64 19.34 -31.39
N ILE A 36 12.79 18.83 -31.85
CA ILE A 36 13.53 17.76 -31.17
C ILE A 36 14.06 18.26 -29.83
N LEU A 37 14.63 19.47 -29.76
CA LEU A 37 15.12 20.06 -28.52
C LEU A 37 13.99 20.25 -27.49
N VAL A 38 12.81 20.71 -27.93
CA VAL A 38 11.63 20.85 -27.07
C VAL A 38 11.12 19.48 -26.60
N MET A 39 11.09 18.46 -27.46
CA MET A 39 10.71 17.10 -27.04
C MET A 39 11.72 16.48 -26.06
N VAL A 40 13.03 16.73 -26.24
CA VAL A 40 14.07 16.30 -25.30
C VAL A 40 13.93 17.05 -23.97
N LEU A 41 13.67 18.36 -23.98
CA LEU A 41 13.44 19.17 -22.78
C LEU A 41 12.16 18.76 -22.03
N VAL A 42 11.07 18.44 -22.74
CA VAL A 42 9.82 17.94 -22.16
C VAL A 42 9.98 16.49 -21.66
N GLY A 43 10.81 15.67 -22.32
CA GLY A 43 11.20 14.34 -21.83
C GLY A 43 12.06 14.40 -20.57
N LEU A 44 12.93 15.41 -20.46
CA LEU A 44 13.77 15.67 -19.29
C LEU A 44 12.99 16.29 -18.11
N LEU A 45 11.85 16.94 -18.37
CA LEU A 45 10.92 17.43 -17.33
C LEU A 45 9.98 16.34 -16.79
N ASN A 46 9.90 15.18 -17.45
CA ASN A 46 9.19 13.99 -16.97
C ASN A 46 10.10 12.98 -16.27
N VAL A 47 11.25 13.44 -15.76
CA VAL A 47 11.96 12.70 -14.71
C VAL A 47 11.04 12.71 -13.49
N HIS A 48 10.14 11.74 -13.45
CA HIS A 48 9.45 11.35 -12.24
C HIS A 48 10.54 11.26 -11.18
N SER A 49 10.40 12.04 -10.12
CA SER A 49 11.15 11.80 -8.90
C SER A 49 10.94 10.32 -8.61
N ARG A 50 11.97 9.51 -8.84
CA ARG A 50 11.98 8.14 -8.35
C ARG A 50 11.90 8.32 -6.85
N SER A 51 10.70 8.16 -6.29
CA SER A 51 10.58 7.89 -4.87
C SER A 51 11.38 6.62 -4.69
N GLN A 52 12.59 6.77 -4.16
CA GLN A 52 13.30 5.60 -3.69
C GLN A 52 12.38 4.94 -2.68
N ALA A 53 12.40 3.62 -2.72
CA ALA A 53 11.88 2.78 -1.69
C ALA A 53 12.58 3.17 -0.37
N VAL A 54 11.97 4.07 0.40
CA VAL A 54 12.51 4.48 1.69
C VAL A 54 12.22 3.31 2.64
N HIS A 55 13.28 2.70 3.16
CA HIS A 55 13.17 1.85 4.36
C HIS A 55 12.50 2.66 5.48
N ALA A 56 11.91 1.99 6.48
CA ALA A 56 11.33 2.68 7.65
C ALA A 56 12.26 3.80 8.14
N ALA A 57 11.74 5.02 8.23
CA ALA A 57 12.51 6.18 8.60
C ALA A 57 12.88 6.12 10.09
N SER A 58 13.86 6.94 10.51
CA SER A 58 14.17 7.08 11.93
C SER A 58 12.92 7.49 12.72
N GLY A 59 12.49 6.64 13.64
CA GLY A 59 11.32 6.86 14.49
C GLY A 59 10.00 6.28 13.96
N ASP A 60 10.00 5.64 12.78
CA ASP A 60 8.89 4.81 12.33
C ASP A 60 8.76 3.56 13.22
N TRP A 61 7.56 2.98 13.24
CA TRP A 61 7.20 1.75 13.94
C TRP A 61 6.56 0.76 12.96
N PRO A 62 7.37 0.04 12.14
CA PRO A 62 6.89 -0.67 10.96
C PRO A 62 6.15 -1.99 11.24
N THR A 63 6.34 -2.61 12.41
CA THR A 63 5.78 -3.93 12.71
C THR A 63 5.39 -4.03 14.19
N TYR A 64 4.71 -5.11 14.54
CA TYR A 64 4.41 -5.47 15.93
C TYR A 64 5.68 -5.43 16.78
N MET A 65 5.64 -4.69 17.89
CA MET A 65 6.79 -4.46 18.77
C MET A 65 8.04 -3.88 18.06
N ASP A 66 7.83 -2.95 17.14
CA ASP A 66 8.83 -2.07 16.49
C ASP A 66 9.68 -2.74 15.41
N ASP A 67 10.34 -3.85 15.73
CA ASP A 67 11.26 -4.53 14.81
C ASP A 67 11.11 -6.06 14.84
N ASN A 68 11.88 -6.76 14.00
CA ASN A 68 11.87 -8.22 13.94
C ASN A 68 12.39 -8.89 15.24
N GLY A 69 13.13 -8.15 16.08
CA GLY A 69 13.52 -8.58 17.42
C GLY A 69 12.42 -8.38 18.47
N ARG A 70 11.32 -7.72 18.09
CA ARG A 70 10.17 -7.41 18.94
C ARG A 70 10.55 -6.60 20.18
N HIS A 71 11.49 -5.67 20.05
CA HIS A 71 11.99 -4.90 21.19
C HIS A 71 10.97 -3.96 21.81
N GLY A 72 10.01 -3.47 21.02
CA GLY A 72 8.98 -2.55 21.50
C GLY A 72 9.54 -1.22 22.02
N PHE A 73 10.66 -0.76 21.46
CA PHE A 73 11.36 0.44 21.92
C PHE A 73 11.82 1.32 20.75
N ASN A 74 11.22 2.49 20.64
CA ASN A 74 11.62 3.49 19.64
C ASN A 74 12.71 4.42 20.20
N SER A 75 13.96 4.15 19.84
CA SER A 75 15.12 4.93 20.28
C SER A 75 15.20 6.36 19.71
N ALA A 76 14.46 6.67 18.64
CA ALA A 76 14.44 8.00 18.04
C ALA A 76 13.49 8.95 18.76
N GLU A 77 12.52 8.43 19.52
CA GLU A 77 11.59 9.25 20.28
C GLU A 77 12.26 9.79 21.56
N THR A 78 12.34 11.12 21.65
CA THR A 78 13.01 11.82 22.76
C THR A 78 12.22 13.01 23.31
N ILE A 79 11.09 13.35 22.68
CA ILE A 79 10.28 14.52 23.01
C ILE A 79 9.43 14.21 24.25
N ILE A 80 8.80 13.03 24.28
CA ILE A 80 8.05 12.54 25.43
C ILE A 80 9.03 11.87 26.41
N ASN A 81 9.14 12.45 27.61
CA ASN A 81 10.02 11.98 28.67
C ASN A 81 9.37 12.27 30.05
N PRO A 82 9.93 11.84 31.19
CA PRO A 82 9.30 12.01 32.50
C PRO A 82 8.95 13.46 32.86
N THR A 83 9.63 14.45 32.28
CA THR A 83 9.35 15.88 32.54
C THR A 83 8.28 16.47 31.64
N SER A 84 8.07 15.90 30.45
CA SER A 84 7.09 16.38 29.47
C SER A 84 5.81 15.55 29.43
N ALA A 85 5.82 14.32 29.96
CA ALA A 85 4.69 13.39 29.91
C ALA A 85 3.40 13.92 30.53
N SER A 86 3.50 14.75 31.58
CA SER A 86 2.34 15.39 32.22
C SER A 86 1.62 16.40 31.33
N ASN A 87 2.24 16.86 30.24
CA ASN A 87 1.66 17.79 29.28
C ASN A 87 0.89 17.09 28.14
N LEU A 88 0.89 15.75 28.11
CA LEU A 88 0.20 15.00 27.08
C LEU A 88 -1.30 15.29 27.10
N LYS A 89 -1.86 15.43 25.91
CA LYS A 89 -3.29 15.58 25.67
C LYS A 89 -3.65 14.79 24.42
N VAL A 90 -4.91 14.39 24.31
CA VAL A 90 -5.42 13.76 23.10
C VAL A 90 -5.20 14.71 21.92
N HIS A 91 -4.49 14.23 20.89
CA HIS A 91 -4.27 14.96 19.65
C HIS A 91 -5.43 14.78 18.67
N TRP A 92 -5.89 13.54 18.50
CA TRP A 92 -7.09 13.19 17.72
C TRP A 92 -7.67 11.84 18.16
N THR A 93 -8.89 11.56 17.72
CA THR A 93 -9.60 10.28 17.87
C THR A 93 -10.29 9.92 16.56
N ALA A 94 -10.36 8.63 16.22
CA ALA A 94 -11.10 8.13 15.08
C ALA A 94 -12.07 7.00 15.49
N PRO A 95 -13.27 6.90 14.91
CA PRO A 95 -14.18 5.80 15.17
C PRO A 95 -13.70 4.53 14.47
N ALA A 96 -13.50 3.46 15.24
CA ALA A 96 -12.99 2.19 14.73
C ALA A 96 -14.02 1.26 14.09
N GLY A 97 -15.33 1.48 14.31
CA GLY A 97 -16.41 0.59 13.84
C GLY A 97 -16.53 -0.75 14.58
N GLY A 98 -15.42 -1.28 15.11
CA GLY A 98 -15.33 -2.48 15.94
C GLY A 98 -14.32 -2.33 17.09
N GLY A 99 -14.10 -3.42 17.84
CA GLY A 99 -13.01 -3.48 18.82
C GLY A 99 -11.63 -3.46 18.15
N ILE A 100 -10.62 -2.98 18.86
CA ILE A 100 -9.23 -2.93 18.38
C ILE A 100 -8.38 -3.91 19.19
N PHE A 101 -7.78 -4.86 18.49
CA PHE A 101 -6.78 -5.80 19.03
C PHE A 101 -5.39 -5.54 18.45
N SER A 102 -5.32 -5.01 17.22
CA SER A 102 -4.07 -4.71 16.55
C SER A 102 -3.29 -3.60 17.25
N GLN A 103 -1.97 -3.72 17.27
CA GLN A 103 -1.08 -2.58 17.46
C GLN A 103 -0.99 -1.79 16.15
N PRO A 104 -1.10 -0.45 16.17
CA PRO A 104 -0.92 0.34 14.97
C PRO A 104 0.54 0.29 14.48
N ALA A 105 0.73 0.20 13.17
CA ALA A 105 2.03 0.43 12.53
C ALA A 105 2.10 1.88 12.04
N VAL A 106 3.27 2.51 12.16
CA VAL A 106 3.48 3.90 11.74
C VAL A 106 4.67 3.96 10.80
N VAL A 107 4.44 4.23 9.52
CA VAL A 107 5.51 4.31 8.51
C VAL A 107 5.26 5.46 7.57
N ASN A 108 6.30 6.26 7.30
CA ASN A 108 6.25 7.36 6.34
C ASN A 108 5.07 8.34 6.57
N GLY A 109 4.75 8.62 7.83
CA GLY A 109 3.67 9.54 8.21
C GLY A 109 2.24 9.00 8.06
N MET A 110 2.09 7.69 7.87
CA MET A 110 0.82 6.98 7.85
C MET A 110 0.71 6.05 9.05
N VAL A 111 -0.49 5.98 9.63
CA VAL A 111 -0.87 5.05 10.70
C VAL A 111 -1.77 3.97 10.12
N TYR A 112 -1.38 2.71 10.24
CA TYR A 112 -2.13 1.53 9.80
C TYR A 112 -2.70 0.80 11.01
N TRP A 113 -3.98 0.45 10.99
CA TRP A 113 -4.65 -0.16 12.13
C TRP A 113 -5.86 -1.00 11.70
N GLY A 114 -6.01 -2.17 12.33
CA GLY A 114 -7.04 -3.14 12.04
C GLY A 114 -8.17 -3.11 13.07
N SER A 115 -9.39 -3.41 12.61
CA SER A 115 -10.59 -3.42 13.44
C SER A 115 -11.41 -4.70 13.29
N LEU A 116 -12.08 -5.08 14.37
CA LEU A 116 -13.01 -6.22 14.38
C LEU A 116 -14.25 -6.04 13.48
N ASP A 117 -14.45 -4.84 12.92
CA ASP A 117 -15.44 -4.63 11.85
C ASP A 117 -14.99 -5.17 10.49
N GLY A 118 -13.78 -5.74 10.41
CA GLY A 118 -13.22 -6.38 9.22
C GLY A 118 -12.42 -5.45 8.32
N TYR A 119 -12.18 -4.20 8.73
CA TYR A 119 -11.38 -3.27 7.96
C TYR A 119 -9.96 -3.13 8.50
N GLU A 120 -9.00 -3.07 7.58
CA GLU A 120 -7.71 -2.43 7.81
C GLU A 120 -7.82 -0.98 7.36
N HIS A 121 -7.39 -0.04 8.19
CA HIS A 121 -7.45 1.39 7.94
C HIS A 121 -6.06 1.98 7.78
N ALA A 122 -5.95 3.04 6.97
CA ALA A 122 -4.83 3.95 7.01
C ALA A 122 -5.28 5.38 7.26
N SER A 123 -4.56 6.08 8.12
CA SER A 123 -4.82 7.46 8.48
C SER A 123 -3.53 8.27 8.53
N THR A 124 -3.63 9.57 8.26
CA THR A 124 -2.50 10.49 8.50
C THR A 124 -2.18 10.57 9.99
N LEU A 125 -1.00 11.10 10.36
CA LEU A 125 -0.64 11.37 11.77
C LEU A 125 -1.61 12.30 12.52
N ASN A 126 -2.51 13.01 11.81
CA ASN A 126 -3.55 13.86 12.39
C ASN A 126 -4.93 13.18 12.44
N GLY A 127 -5.02 11.89 12.14
CA GLY A 127 -6.26 11.11 12.23
C GLY A 127 -7.20 11.22 11.03
N THR A 128 -6.81 11.91 9.96
CA THR A 128 -7.59 11.92 8.71
C THR A 128 -7.46 10.57 8.02
N GLN A 129 -8.58 9.84 7.86
CA GLN A 129 -8.61 8.59 7.11
C GLN A 129 -8.20 8.82 5.65
N VAL A 130 -7.25 8.02 5.18
CA VAL A 130 -6.76 8.02 3.80
C VAL A 130 -7.44 6.92 2.99
N TRP A 131 -7.47 5.70 3.53
CA TRP A 131 -8.17 4.57 2.95
C TRP A 131 -8.64 3.60 4.05
N GLN A 132 -9.57 2.73 3.68
CA GLN A 132 -9.91 1.53 4.43
C GLN A 132 -10.12 0.39 3.44
N GLN A 133 -9.73 -0.82 3.80
CA GLN A 133 -9.88 -2.01 2.97
C GLN A 133 -10.55 -3.11 3.80
N TYR A 134 -11.66 -3.64 3.29
CA TYR A 134 -12.34 -4.76 3.93
C TYR A 134 -11.56 -6.05 3.67
N LEU A 135 -11.15 -6.72 4.74
CA LEU A 135 -10.36 -7.96 4.78
C LEU A 135 -11.14 -9.12 5.42
N GLY A 136 -12.47 -9.01 5.40
CA GLY A 136 -13.34 -10.07 5.85
C GLY A 136 -13.60 -10.07 7.35
N ARG A 137 -14.65 -10.82 7.69
CA ARG A 137 -15.02 -11.16 9.05
C ARG A 137 -15.48 -12.61 9.06
N VAL A 138 -15.24 -13.28 10.17
CA VAL A 138 -15.69 -14.65 10.39
C VAL A 138 -16.57 -14.73 11.62
N THR A 139 -17.56 -15.61 11.59
CA THR A 139 -18.21 -16.13 12.80
C THR A 139 -17.62 -17.49 13.09
N GLN A 140 -17.13 -17.68 14.31
CA GLN A 140 -16.38 -18.88 14.68
C GLN A 140 -17.26 -19.86 15.46
N CYS A 141 -16.74 -21.04 15.75
CA CYS A 141 -17.33 -22.02 16.64
C CYS A 141 -17.35 -21.56 18.11
N SER A 142 -16.52 -20.58 18.46
CA SER A 142 -16.50 -19.90 19.75
C SER A 142 -17.71 -18.99 19.97
N PRO A 143 -18.13 -18.75 21.23
CA PRO A 143 -19.15 -17.76 21.55
C PRO A 143 -18.74 -16.30 21.28
N LEU A 144 -17.53 -16.05 20.75
CA LEU A 144 -17.09 -14.72 20.39
C LEU A 144 -17.97 -14.10 19.29
N PRO A 145 -18.23 -12.77 19.34
CA PRO A 145 -18.83 -12.05 18.22
C PRO A 145 -18.02 -12.23 16.95
N SER A 146 -18.62 -11.94 15.79
CA SER A 146 -17.90 -12.01 14.53
C SER A 146 -16.63 -11.14 14.55
N LEU A 147 -15.49 -11.79 14.32
CA LEU A 147 -14.16 -11.20 14.39
C LEU A 147 -13.71 -10.74 13.01
N GLY A 148 -13.09 -9.56 12.97
CA GLY A 148 -12.49 -8.95 11.78
C GLY A 148 -10.96 -9.01 11.85
N VAL A 149 -10.30 -7.88 11.59
CA VAL A 149 -8.84 -7.78 11.62
C VAL A 149 -8.36 -7.67 13.06
N VAL A 150 -7.63 -8.69 13.53
CA VAL A 150 -6.90 -8.64 14.82
C VAL A 150 -5.39 -8.51 14.65
N SER A 151 -4.86 -8.94 13.50
CA SER A 151 -3.46 -8.87 13.15
C SER A 151 -2.96 -7.44 13.22
N SER A 152 -1.79 -7.24 13.82
CA SER A 152 -1.04 -5.98 13.65
C SER A 152 -0.39 -6.01 12.27
N ALA A 153 -0.48 -4.92 11.53
CA ALA A 153 0.15 -4.83 10.23
C ALA A 153 1.68 -4.79 10.33
N THR A 154 2.35 -5.33 9.30
CA THR A 154 3.77 -5.11 9.05
C THR A 154 3.94 -4.37 7.74
N VAL A 155 4.58 -3.21 7.80
CA VAL A 155 4.83 -2.36 6.63
C VAL A 155 6.27 -2.48 6.22
N ALA A 156 6.49 -2.95 4.99
CA ALA A 156 7.83 -3.10 4.44
C ALA A 156 7.87 -2.57 3.01
N THR A 157 9.07 -2.27 2.55
CA THR A 157 9.29 -1.77 1.21
C THR A 157 9.85 -2.90 0.35
N GLU A 158 9.05 -3.35 -0.60
CA GLU A 158 9.30 -4.56 -1.38
C GLU A 158 9.31 -4.27 -2.88
N THR A 159 9.93 -5.16 -3.66
CA THR A 159 9.94 -5.04 -5.13
C THR A 159 8.76 -5.79 -5.73
N ILE A 160 7.70 -5.06 -6.10
CA ILE A 160 6.50 -5.61 -6.71
C ILE A 160 6.56 -5.35 -8.22
N ASN A 161 6.58 -6.40 -9.04
CA ASN A 161 6.69 -6.29 -10.50
C ASN A 161 7.88 -5.41 -10.97
N GLY A 162 9.01 -5.48 -10.26
CA GLY A 162 10.21 -4.66 -10.55
C GLY A 162 10.13 -3.21 -10.06
N ILE A 163 9.06 -2.83 -9.36
CA ILE A 163 8.85 -1.49 -8.82
C ILE A 163 8.95 -1.53 -7.28
N PRO A 164 9.86 -0.76 -6.68
CA PRO A 164 9.90 -0.62 -5.23
C PRO A 164 8.60 0.01 -4.72
N THR A 165 7.91 -0.69 -3.82
CA THR A 165 6.56 -0.39 -3.37
C THR A 165 6.50 -0.55 -1.86
N SER A 166 5.89 0.41 -1.16
CA SER A 166 5.57 0.23 0.26
C SER A 166 4.31 -0.63 0.37
N VAL A 167 4.43 -1.73 1.10
CA VAL A 167 3.43 -2.80 1.21
C VAL A 167 3.03 -2.99 2.66
N VAL A 168 1.73 -3.08 2.91
CA VAL A 168 1.15 -3.45 4.19
C VAL A 168 0.83 -4.94 4.14
N PHE A 169 1.51 -5.73 4.96
CA PHE A 169 1.19 -7.14 5.18
C PHE A 169 0.32 -7.27 6.41
N VAL A 170 -0.86 -7.88 6.28
CA VAL A 170 -1.82 -8.00 7.37
C VAL A 170 -2.70 -9.23 7.15
N ALA A 171 -3.00 -9.96 8.22
CA ALA A 171 -3.95 -11.07 8.13
C ALA A 171 -5.38 -10.58 8.36
N GLY A 172 -6.26 -10.95 7.44
CA GLY A 172 -7.68 -10.61 7.48
C GLY A 172 -8.47 -11.50 8.42
N GLY A 173 -9.72 -11.11 8.67
CA GLY A 173 -10.64 -11.91 9.47
C GLY A 173 -11.15 -13.16 8.75
N ASP A 174 -10.84 -13.32 7.46
CA ASP A 174 -11.24 -14.44 6.61
C ASP A 174 -10.11 -15.44 6.32
N ASP A 175 -9.10 -15.50 7.19
CA ASP A 175 -7.94 -16.40 7.12
C ASP A 175 -7.03 -16.25 5.89
N HIS A 176 -7.06 -15.07 5.28
CA HIS A 176 -6.09 -14.70 4.26
C HIS A 176 -4.99 -13.82 4.85
N LEU A 177 -3.75 -14.04 4.40
CA LEU A 177 -2.73 -13.01 4.48
C LEU A 177 -2.84 -12.11 3.25
N TYR A 178 -2.87 -10.80 3.47
CA TYR A 178 -2.95 -9.78 2.43
C TYR A 178 -1.64 -9.03 2.31
N ALA A 179 -1.31 -8.64 1.07
CA ALA A 179 -0.40 -7.55 0.78
C ALA A 179 -1.20 -6.41 0.14
N LEU A 180 -1.18 -5.24 0.77
CA LEU A 180 -1.87 -4.04 0.30
C LEU A 180 -0.86 -2.99 -0.13
N ASN A 181 -1.19 -2.20 -1.15
CA ASN A 181 -0.44 -1.00 -1.46
C ASN A 181 -0.63 0.02 -0.32
N ALA A 182 0.46 0.40 0.35
CA ALA A 182 0.40 1.25 1.54
C ALA A 182 -0.23 2.64 1.29
N SER A 183 -0.13 3.15 0.06
CA SER A 183 -0.69 4.47 -0.28
C SER A 183 -2.17 4.44 -0.62
N THR A 184 -2.71 3.32 -1.13
CA THR A 184 -4.08 3.24 -1.66
C THR A 184 -4.98 2.22 -0.96
N GLY A 185 -4.42 1.32 -0.16
CA GLY A 185 -5.12 0.18 0.44
C GLY A 185 -5.50 -0.92 -0.57
N SER A 186 -5.15 -0.74 -1.85
CA SER A 186 -5.51 -1.71 -2.90
C SER A 186 -4.76 -3.02 -2.70
N ILE A 187 -5.48 -4.12 -2.79
CA ILE A 187 -4.90 -5.47 -2.68
C ILE A 187 -3.92 -5.69 -3.85
N ILE A 188 -2.67 -6.02 -3.50
CA ILE A 188 -1.62 -6.46 -4.44
C ILE A 188 -1.79 -7.96 -4.68
N TRP A 189 -1.86 -8.71 -3.58
CA TRP A 189 -2.17 -10.14 -3.57
C TRP A 189 -2.82 -10.52 -2.24
N HIS A 190 -3.46 -11.68 -2.21
CA HIS A 190 -3.92 -12.32 -0.97
C HIS A 190 -3.80 -13.84 -1.12
N THR A 191 -3.49 -14.52 -0.01
CA THR A 191 -3.29 -15.97 0.03
C THR A 191 -4.05 -16.53 1.21
N ALA A 192 -4.93 -17.52 0.94
CA ALA A 192 -5.57 -18.28 2.01
C ALA A 192 -4.51 -19.09 2.75
N VAL A 193 -4.33 -18.81 4.04
CA VAL A 193 -3.37 -19.49 4.91
C VAL A 193 -4.05 -20.35 5.97
N GLY A 194 -5.32 -20.08 6.24
CA GLY A 194 -6.20 -20.94 7.03
C GLY A 194 -7.48 -21.30 6.26
N ASN A 195 -8.39 -21.94 6.96
CA ASN A 195 -9.76 -22.17 6.51
C ASN A 195 -10.70 -21.95 7.70
N PRO A 196 -11.54 -20.89 7.67
CA PRO A 196 -12.40 -20.60 8.81
C PRO A 196 -13.44 -21.70 9.05
N ALA A 197 -13.80 -22.46 8.01
CA ALA A 197 -14.67 -23.64 8.13
C ALA A 197 -14.01 -24.79 8.92
N SER A 198 -12.69 -24.76 9.07
CA SER A 198 -11.89 -25.67 9.88
C SER A 198 -11.49 -25.08 11.24
N ASN A 199 -12.13 -23.99 11.68
CA ASN A 199 -11.91 -23.31 12.97
C ASN A 199 -10.49 -22.74 13.15
N THR A 200 -9.89 -22.26 12.06
CA THR A 200 -8.71 -21.40 12.14
C THR A 200 -9.13 -19.95 12.30
N PHE A 201 -8.25 -19.18 12.93
CA PHE A 201 -8.34 -17.72 12.90
C PHE A 201 -6.94 -17.12 12.98
N MET A 202 -6.70 -16.05 12.22
CA MET A 202 -5.39 -15.39 12.16
C MET A 202 -5.18 -14.45 13.35
N TRP A 203 -4.75 -15.04 14.47
CA TRP A 203 -4.37 -14.31 15.68
C TRP A 203 -2.99 -13.64 15.59
N ASP A 204 -2.10 -14.20 14.76
CA ASP A 204 -0.70 -13.77 14.68
C ASP A 204 -0.54 -12.52 13.79
N SER A 205 0.60 -11.84 13.94
CA SER A 205 0.98 -10.69 13.12
C SER A 205 2.16 -11.05 12.21
N PRO A 206 2.11 -10.71 10.91
CA PRO A 206 3.12 -11.14 9.95
C PRO A 206 4.52 -10.59 10.29
N LEU A 207 5.55 -11.36 9.97
CA LEU A 207 6.96 -10.92 10.01
C LEU A 207 7.53 -10.93 8.60
N VAL A 208 8.21 -9.84 8.21
CA VAL A 208 8.86 -9.74 6.90
C VAL A 208 10.37 -9.83 7.07
N SER A 209 11.01 -10.75 6.35
CA SER A 209 12.45 -10.92 6.35
C SER A 209 12.90 -11.67 5.09
N ASN A 210 14.03 -11.27 4.51
CA ASN A 210 14.69 -11.99 3.41
C ASN A 210 13.72 -12.32 2.25
N ASN A 211 13.02 -11.32 1.72
CA ASN A 211 12.03 -11.44 0.64
C ASN A 211 10.88 -12.42 0.96
N SER A 212 10.65 -12.71 2.24
CA SER A 212 9.60 -13.60 2.68
C SER A 212 8.75 -12.94 3.76
N VAL A 213 7.46 -13.27 3.76
CA VAL A 213 6.54 -12.96 4.84
C VAL A 213 6.15 -14.25 5.53
N TYR A 214 6.13 -14.19 6.87
CA TYR A 214 5.93 -15.32 7.74
C TYR A 214 4.72 -15.08 8.64
N ILE A 215 3.91 -16.10 8.86
CA ILE A 215 2.79 -16.02 9.80
C ILE A 215 2.47 -17.39 10.42
N GLY A 216 2.14 -17.40 11.70
CA GLY A 216 1.63 -18.56 12.42
C GLY A 216 0.13 -18.77 12.18
N ILE A 217 -0.26 -20.04 12.14
CA ILE A 217 -1.64 -20.50 11.99
C ILE A 217 -1.97 -21.37 13.18
N ALA A 218 -3.06 -21.05 13.85
CA ALA A 218 -3.58 -21.81 14.97
C ALA A 218 -5.10 -21.91 14.89
N THR A 219 -5.64 -22.83 15.69
CA THR A 219 -7.08 -22.87 15.96
C THR A 219 -7.47 -21.71 16.88
N ASP A 220 -8.76 -21.36 16.85
CA ASP A 220 -9.42 -20.49 17.83
C ASP A 220 -9.23 -20.97 19.29
N GLY A 221 -8.99 -22.27 19.52
CA GLY A 221 -8.57 -22.80 20.83
C GLY A 221 -9.71 -23.03 21.83
N GLU A 222 -10.95 -22.93 21.37
CA GLU A 222 -12.15 -22.98 22.22
C GLU A 222 -12.71 -24.41 22.36
N PRO A 223 -13.34 -24.78 23.49
CA PRO A 223 -13.70 -26.17 23.81
C PRO A 223 -14.63 -26.86 22.80
N ASN A 224 -15.40 -26.08 22.04
CA ASN A 224 -16.35 -26.57 21.04
C ASN A 224 -15.80 -26.52 19.60
N CYS A 225 -14.56 -26.10 19.44
CA CYS A 225 -13.89 -25.98 18.16
C CYS A 225 -13.04 -27.23 17.89
N ALA A 226 -13.06 -27.71 16.65
CA ALA A 226 -12.13 -28.75 16.24
C ALA A 226 -10.70 -28.19 16.30
N LEU A 227 -9.83 -28.87 17.06
CA LEU A 227 -8.42 -28.52 17.10
C LEU A 227 -7.76 -28.88 15.77
N ILE A 228 -6.99 -27.95 15.23
CA ILE A 228 -6.13 -28.18 14.08
C ILE A 228 -4.66 -28.16 14.51
N PRO A 229 -3.79 -29.00 13.92
CA PRO A 229 -2.35 -28.89 14.12
C PRO A 229 -1.89 -27.49 13.73
N ALA A 230 -1.10 -26.85 14.60
CA ALA A 230 -0.57 -25.53 14.30
C ALA A 230 0.42 -25.61 13.12
N GLN A 231 0.44 -24.53 12.35
CA GLN A 231 1.33 -24.39 11.21
C GLN A 231 2.04 -23.05 11.25
N PHE A 232 3.18 -22.98 10.58
CA PHE A 232 3.87 -21.75 10.29
C PHE A 232 4.14 -21.73 8.79
N VAL A 233 3.79 -20.63 8.13
CA VAL A 233 3.92 -20.52 6.68
C VAL A 233 4.90 -19.42 6.31
N GLN A 234 5.71 -19.71 5.30
CA GLN A 234 6.59 -18.76 4.64
C GLN A 234 6.06 -18.51 3.23
N MET A 235 5.85 -17.26 2.87
CA MET A 235 5.38 -16.84 1.55
C MET A 235 6.33 -15.82 0.94
N ASP A 236 6.40 -15.82 -0.39
CA ASP A 236 7.10 -14.79 -1.15
C ASP A 236 6.41 -13.42 -0.98
N VAL A 237 7.16 -12.38 -0.61
CA VAL A 237 6.60 -11.03 -0.35
C VAL A 237 5.97 -10.39 -1.58
N ALA A 238 6.44 -10.72 -2.78
CA ALA A 238 6.00 -10.07 -4.01
C ALA A 238 4.74 -10.71 -4.61
N THR A 239 4.59 -12.02 -4.41
CA THR A 239 3.55 -12.82 -5.07
C THR A 239 2.55 -13.45 -4.12
N GLY A 240 2.88 -13.55 -2.83
CA GLY A 240 2.07 -14.30 -1.86
C GLY A 240 2.16 -15.82 -2.02
N THR A 241 3.03 -16.32 -2.90
CA THR A 241 3.19 -17.76 -3.13
C THR A 241 3.76 -18.42 -1.88
N ILE A 242 3.10 -19.45 -1.36
CA ILE A 242 3.61 -20.27 -0.26
C ILE A 242 4.89 -20.97 -0.74
N GLN A 243 6.01 -20.64 -0.09
CA GLN A 243 7.31 -21.27 -0.32
C GLN A 243 7.46 -22.51 0.56
N HIS A 244 7.05 -22.39 1.83
CA HIS A 244 7.15 -23.47 2.81
C HIS A 244 5.99 -23.46 3.81
N THR A 245 5.61 -24.65 4.26
CA THR A 245 4.69 -24.87 5.39
C THR A 245 5.38 -25.78 6.40
N PHE A 246 5.46 -25.33 7.63
CA PHE A 246 6.05 -26.06 8.74
C PHE A 246 4.92 -26.49 9.69
N ASN A 247 4.77 -27.79 9.89
CA ASN A 247 3.80 -28.35 10.83
C ASN A 247 4.48 -28.56 12.18
N THR A 248 3.79 -28.22 13.27
CA THR A 248 4.26 -28.43 14.65
C THR A 248 3.58 -29.62 15.31
#